data_AF-A0A945AG88-F1
#
_entry.id   AF-A0A945AG88-F1
#
_cell.length_a   1.000
_cell.length_b   1.000
_cell.length_c   1.000
_cell.angle_alpha   90.00
_cell.angle_beta   90.00
_cell.angle_gamma   90.00
#
_symmetry.space_group_name_H-M   'P 1'
#
loop_
_entity.id
_entity.type
_entity.pdbx_description
1 polymer ?
#
loop_
_entity_poly.entity_id
_entity_poly.type
_entity_poly.pdbx_seq_one_letter_code
_entity_poly.pdbx_strand_id
1 'polypeptide(L)'
;FCSATCRSNWDLETFDEPFHLVLDGRPEYRGGNWKSQSQGARKRDDYTCQGCGVTEEELGRQLDVHHKVPFRLFESPVEANQLENLTSVCPSCHKSLEIETQKKMPLFGAVKHLGQRS
;
A
#
# COMPACT_ATOMS: atom_id res chain seq x y z
N PHE A 1 -17.00 -24.37 31.29
CA PHE A 1 -16.43 -24.79 32.59
C PHE A 1 -17.36 -25.80 33.24
N CYS A 2 -16.83 -26.94 33.67
CA CYS A 2 -17.64 -28.07 34.13
C CYS A 2 -18.14 -27.93 35.59
N SER A 3 -17.67 -26.94 36.35
CA SER A 3 -18.19 -26.60 37.68
C SER A 3 -17.72 -25.20 38.11
N ALA A 4 -18.28 -24.67 39.20
CA ALA A 4 -17.82 -23.43 39.83
C ALA A 4 -16.34 -23.52 40.25
N THR A 5 -15.94 -24.66 40.82
CA THR A 5 -14.54 -24.95 41.18
C THR A 5 -13.63 -25.00 39.96
N CYS A 6 -14.10 -25.57 38.85
CA CYS A 6 -13.34 -25.65 37.60
C CYS A 6 -13.15 -24.27 36.94
N ARG A 7 -14.05 -23.33 37.21
CA ARG A 7 -13.92 -21.93 36.78
C ARG A 7 -12.93 -21.17 37.67
N SER A 8 -13.01 -21.34 38.99
CA SER A 8 -12.07 -20.70 39.93
C SER A 8 -10.62 -21.16 39.74
N ASN A 9 -10.38 -22.43 39.38
CA ASN A 9 -9.02 -22.90 39.09
C ASN A 9 -8.45 -22.28 37.81
N TRP A 10 -9.29 -22.07 36.79
CA TRP A 10 -8.85 -21.41 35.55
C TRP A 10 -8.46 -19.95 35.79
N ASP A 11 -9.19 -19.26 36.67
CA ASP A 11 -8.90 -17.87 37.05
C ASP A 11 -7.58 -17.75 37.86
N LEU A 12 -7.19 -18.79 38.62
CA LEU A 12 -5.97 -18.81 39.42
C LEU A 12 -4.72 -19.27 38.64
N GLU A 13 -4.88 -20.03 37.56
CA GLU A 13 -3.78 -20.51 36.70
C GLU A 13 -3.45 -19.56 35.54
N THR A 14 -4.19 -18.46 35.37
CA THR A 14 -3.93 -17.51 34.30
C THR A 14 -2.69 -16.67 34.65
N PHE A 15 -1.56 -17.11 34.12
CA PHE A 15 -0.23 -16.51 34.17
C PHE A 15 -0.26 -14.97 34.16
N ASP A 16 0.42 -14.42 35.16
CA ASP A 16 0.63 -13.00 35.45
C ASP A 16 1.76 -12.44 34.58
N GLU A 17 1.48 -12.19 33.31
CA GLU A 17 2.24 -11.21 32.52
C GLU A 17 1.24 -10.42 31.68
N PRO A 18 1.10 -9.10 31.88
CA PRO A 18 0.24 -8.30 31.03
C PRO A 18 0.77 -8.42 29.60
N PHE A 19 0.01 -9.11 28.75
CA PHE A 19 0.35 -9.20 27.33
C PHE A 19 0.33 -7.77 26.77
N HIS A 20 1.51 -7.16 26.71
CA HIS A 20 1.72 -5.86 26.09
C HIS A 20 1.56 -6.05 24.59
N LEU A 21 0.31 -6.02 24.12
CA LEU A 21 -0.03 -5.83 22.73
C LEU A 21 0.40 -4.42 22.34
N VAL A 22 1.67 -4.30 21.93
CA VAL A 22 2.11 -3.16 21.15
C VAL A 22 1.46 -3.33 19.79
N LEU A 23 0.34 -2.63 19.57
CA LEU A 23 -0.17 -2.40 18.23
C LEU A 23 0.79 -1.42 17.57
N ASP A 24 1.93 -1.92 17.10
CA ASP A 24 2.78 -1.19 16.18
C ASP A 24 1.85 -0.67 15.09
N GLY A 25 1.76 0.65 14.96
CA GLY A 25 0.89 1.29 13.99
C GLY A 25 1.07 0.61 12.64
N ARG A 26 -0.03 0.47 11.88
CA ARG A 26 -0.03 -0.28 10.61
C ARG A 26 1.27 0.04 9.85
N PRO A 27 2.11 -0.97 9.54
CA PRO A 27 3.39 -0.72 8.90
C PRO A 27 3.13 0.21 7.72
N GLU A 28 3.93 1.29 7.59
CA GLU A 28 3.79 2.24 6.49
C GLU A 28 3.59 1.44 5.22
N TYR A 29 2.40 1.54 4.62
CA TYR A 29 1.90 0.56 3.65
C TYR A 29 2.85 0.36 2.45
N ARG A 30 3.71 1.35 2.19
CA ARG A 30 4.71 1.36 1.13
C ARG A 30 6.15 1.55 1.63
N GLY A 31 6.39 1.44 2.94
CA GLY A 31 7.70 1.70 3.57
C GLY A 31 8.15 3.16 3.53
N GLY A 32 9.15 3.48 4.35
CA GLY A 32 9.59 4.87 4.59
C GLY A 32 10.22 5.57 3.38
N ASN A 33 10.66 4.85 2.36
CA ASN A 33 11.24 5.46 1.16
C ASN A 33 10.18 5.93 0.14
N TRP A 34 8.89 5.63 0.34
CA TRP A 34 7.83 5.96 -0.62
C TRP A 34 7.76 7.45 -0.98
N LYS A 35 7.87 8.34 0.01
CA LYS A 35 7.80 9.79 -0.22
C LYS A 35 8.93 10.28 -1.14
N SER A 36 10.15 9.79 -0.91
CA SER A 36 11.32 10.14 -1.72
C SER A 36 11.21 9.56 -3.14
N GLN A 37 10.86 8.28 -3.25
CA GLN A 37 10.76 7.59 -4.55
C GLN A 37 9.61 8.14 -5.42
N SER A 38 8.45 8.43 -4.84
CA SER A 38 7.33 9.02 -5.58
C SER A 38 7.64 10.44 -6.06
N GLN A 39 8.36 11.25 -5.28
CA GLN A 39 8.85 12.55 -5.75
C GLN A 39 9.91 12.38 -6.86
N GLY A 40 10.81 11.40 -6.72
CA GLY A 40 11.79 11.05 -7.74
C GLY A 40 11.16 10.65 -9.06
N ALA A 41 10.09 9.84 -9.03
CA ALA A 41 9.33 9.46 -10.21
C ALA A 41 8.70 10.68 -10.90
N ARG A 42 8.00 11.54 -10.15
CA ARG A 42 7.42 12.78 -10.71
C ARG A 42 8.47 13.69 -11.32
N LYS A 43 9.61 13.85 -10.66
CA LYS A 43 10.71 14.68 -11.16
C LYS A 43 11.32 14.09 -12.43
N ARG A 44 11.52 12.77 -12.50
CA ARG A 44 12.01 12.08 -13.70
C ARG A 44 11.05 12.25 -14.87
N ASP A 45 9.76 12.17 -14.58
CA ASP A 45 8.67 12.24 -15.56
C ASP A 45 8.28 13.69 -15.89
N ASP A 46 9.09 14.67 -15.48
CA ASP A 46 8.88 16.11 -15.67
C ASP A 46 7.48 16.59 -15.28
N TYR A 47 6.96 16.07 -14.17
CA TYR A 47 5.61 16.34 -13.66
C TYR A 47 4.52 16.17 -14.72
N THR A 48 4.75 15.24 -15.66
CA THR A 48 3.91 14.98 -16.83
C THR A 48 3.43 13.54 -16.81
N CYS A 49 2.14 13.35 -17.04
CA CYS A 49 1.52 12.03 -17.10
C CYS A 49 2.12 11.21 -18.24
N GLN A 50 2.74 10.08 -17.92
CA GLN A 50 3.36 9.20 -18.90
C GLN A 50 2.35 8.42 -19.76
N GLY A 51 1.05 8.48 -19.44
CA GLY A 51 -0.02 7.84 -20.20
C GLY A 51 -0.69 8.75 -21.24
N CYS A 52 -0.81 10.05 -20.97
CA CYS A 52 -1.54 10.98 -21.84
C CYS A 52 -0.88 12.35 -22.04
N GLY A 53 0.23 12.64 -21.37
CA GLY A 53 0.96 13.90 -21.51
C GLY A 53 0.42 15.09 -20.72
N VAL A 54 -0.66 14.94 -19.94
CA VAL A 54 -1.15 16.05 -19.10
C VAL A 54 -0.17 16.35 -17.97
N THR A 55 0.11 17.63 -17.74
CA THR A 55 1.00 18.12 -16.68
C THR A 55 0.25 18.31 -15.36
N GLU A 56 0.99 18.38 -14.24
CA GLU A 56 0.42 18.74 -12.93
C GLU A 56 -0.24 20.12 -12.93
N GLU A 57 0.31 21.06 -13.71
CA GLU A 57 -0.23 22.41 -13.87
C GLU A 57 -1.60 22.38 -14.55
N GLU A 58 -1.72 21.70 -15.70
CA GLU A 58 -2.99 21.53 -16.41
C GLU A 58 -4.03 20.76 -15.57
N LEU A 59 -3.58 19.81 -14.75
CA LEU A 59 -4.45 19.03 -13.88
C LEU A 59 -4.86 19.80 -12.61
N GLY A 60 -4.11 20.83 -12.20
CA GLY A 60 -4.31 21.59 -10.97
C GLY A 60 -4.04 20.80 -9.68
N ARG A 61 -3.34 19.65 -9.78
CA ARG A 61 -2.95 18.81 -8.65
C ARG A 61 -1.78 17.91 -9.01
N GLN A 62 -1.15 17.34 -7.98
CA GLN A 62 -0.09 16.36 -8.19
C GLN A 62 -0.58 15.09 -8.89
N LEU A 63 0.28 14.56 -9.77
CA LEU A 63 0.10 13.27 -10.42
C LEU A 63 0.16 12.15 -9.39
N ASP A 64 -0.61 11.10 -9.62
CA ASP A 64 -0.50 9.85 -8.90
C ASP A 64 0.77 9.11 -9.36
N VAL A 65 1.30 8.25 -8.50
CA VAL A 65 2.42 7.36 -8.85
C VAL A 65 1.93 5.92 -8.81
N HIS A 66 2.03 5.26 -9.95
CA HIS A 66 1.59 3.89 -10.16
C HIS A 66 2.77 2.91 -10.16
N HIS A 67 2.60 1.77 -9.51
CA HIS A 67 3.52 0.64 -9.58
C HIS A 67 3.24 -0.20 -10.84
N LYS A 68 4.19 -0.29 -11.77
CA LYS A 68 4.05 -1.08 -13.03
C LYS A 68 3.88 -2.58 -12.75
N VAL A 69 4.65 -3.09 -11.78
CA VAL A 69 4.48 -4.40 -11.17
C VAL A 69 3.86 -4.17 -9.78
N PRO A 70 2.73 -4.82 -9.45
CA PRO A 70 2.04 -4.59 -8.18
C PRO A 70 2.94 -4.72 -6.96
N PHE A 71 2.88 -3.73 -6.06
CA PHE A 71 3.69 -3.65 -4.84
C PHE A 71 3.73 -4.97 -4.03
N ARG A 72 2.59 -5.66 -3.96
CA ARG A 72 2.42 -6.91 -3.20
C ARG A 72 3.17 -8.14 -3.76
N LEU A 73 3.77 -8.03 -4.94
CA LEU A 73 4.55 -9.11 -5.54
C LEU A 73 6.03 -9.05 -5.12
N PHE A 74 6.42 -8.02 -4.39
CA PHE A 74 7.78 -7.83 -3.91
C PHE A 74 7.87 -8.19 -2.43
N GLU A 75 9.02 -8.74 -2.03
CA GLU A 75 9.31 -9.07 -0.64
C GLU A 75 9.68 -7.82 0.18
N SER A 76 10.12 -6.76 -0.50
CA SER A 76 10.69 -5.56 0.09
C SER A 76 10.01 -4.30 -0.47
N PRO A 77 9.57 -3.35 0.39
CA PRO A 77 9.11 -2.04 -0.06
C PRO A 77 10.18 -1.26 -0.85
N VAL A 78 11.45 -1.46 -0.54
CA VAL A 78 12.57 -0.79 -1.24
C VAL A 78 12.64 -1.28 -2.69
N GLU A 79 12.49 -2.58 -2.91
CA GLU A 79 12.46 -3.18 -4.23
C GLU A 79 11.22 -2.75 -5.01
N ALA A 80 10.04 -2.80 -4.39
CA ALA A 80 8.80 -2.38 -5.02
C ALA A 80 8.83 -0.90 -5.45
N ASN A 81 9.51 -0.05 -4.68
CA ASN A 81 9.56 1.39 -4.90
C ASN A 81 10.74 1.83 -5.79
N GLN A 82 11.47 0.91 -6.41
CA GLN A 82 12.50 1.28 -7.39
C GLN A 82 11.89 2.13 -8.51
N LEU A 83 12.60 3.18 -8.95
CA LEU A 83 12.05 4.17 -9.88
C LEU A 83 11.59 3.50 -11.18
N GLU A 84 12.28 2.47 -11.63
CA GLU A 84 11.97 1.68 -12.82
C GLU A 84 10.57 1.05 -12.75
N ASN A 85 10.14 0.69 -11.53
CA ASN A 85 8.81 0.15 -11.25
C ASN A 85 7.74 1.22 -11.03
N LEU A 86 8.11 2.50 -10.98
CA LEU A 86 7.18 3.62 -10.77
C LEU A 86 6.92 4.40 -12.06
N THR A 87 5.71 4.90 -12.22
CA THR A 87 5.32 5.80 -13.31
C THR A 87 4.36 6.88 -12.83
N SER A 88 4.58 8.13 -13.23
CA SER A 88 3.69 9.25 -12.90
C SER A 88 2.53 9.33 -13.89
N VAL A 89 1.30 9.33 -13.35
CA VAL A 89 0.08 9.25 -14.14
C VAL A 89 -1.03 10.11 -13.55
N CYS A 90 -1.91 10.61 -14.41
CA CYS A 90 -3.12 11.30 -13.98
C CYS A 90 -4.18 10.28 -13.47
N PRO A 91 -5.21 10.71 -12.73
CA PRO A 91 -6.19 9.81 -12.14
C PRO A 91 -6.91 8.90 -13.15
N SER A 92 -7.19 9.40 -14.36
CA SER A 92 -7.84 8.61 -15.41
C SER A 92 -6.93 7.52 -15.97
N CYS A 93 -5.68 7.85 -16.31
CA CYS A 93 -4.69 6.87 -16.74
C CYS A 93 -4.37 5.87 -15.64
N HIS A 94 -4.32 6.32 -14.38
CA HIS A 94 -4.07 5.45 -13.24
C HIS A 94 -5.14 4.35 -13.13
N LYS A 95 -6.42 4.73 -13.19
CA LYS A 95 -7.54 3.78 -13.18
C LYS A 95 -7.49 2.80 -14.36
N SER A 96 -7.15 3.28 -15.55
CA SER A 96 -7.00 2.42 -16.73
C SER A 96 -5.92 1.34 -16.54
N LEU A 97 -4.78 1.73 -15.97
CA LEU A 97 -3.68 0.80 -15.66
C LEU A 97 -4.07 -0.20 -14.57
N GLU A 98 -4.81 0.20 -13.54
CA GLU A 98 -5.34 -0.73 -12.53
C GLU A 98 -6.26 -1.78 -13.14
N ILE A 99 -7.17 -1.37 -14.03
CA ILE A 99 -8.08 -2.29 -14.75
C ILE A 99 -7.28 -3.24 -15.65
N GLU A 100 -6.28 -2.73 -16.37
CA GLU A 100 -5.42 -3.54 -17.23
C GLU A 100 -4.63 -4.58 -16.41
N THR A 101 -4.07 -4.15 -15.28
CA THR A 101 -3.35 -5.03 -14.34
C THR A 101 -4.27 -6.14 -13.82
N GLN A 102 -5.50 -5.80 -13.43
CA GLN A 102 -6.49 -6.78 -12.98
C GLN A 102 -6.86 -7.79 -14.06
N LYS A 103 -6.94 -7.36 -15.33
CA LYS A 103 -7.20 -8.26 -16.48
C LYS A 103 -6.04 -9.20 -16.76
N LYS A 104 -4.80 -8.69 -16.74
CA LYS A 104 -3.59 -9.47 -17.01
C LYS A 104 -3.27 -10.47 -15.89
N MET A 105 -3.61 -10.11 -14.66
CA MET A 105 -3.29 -10.89 -13.46
C MET A 105 -4.54 -11.05 -12.59
N PRO A 106 -5.54 -11.84 -13.01
CA PRO A 106 -6.82 -11.96 -12.32
C PRO A 106 -6.67 -12.55 -10.91
N LEU A 107 -5.75 -13.51 -10.74
CA LEU A 107 -5.41 -14.07 -9.43
C LEU A 107 -4.81 -13.02 -8.49
N PHE A 108 -4.22 -11.96 -9.05
CA PHE A 108 -3.59 -10.90 -8.30
C PHE A 108 -4.40 -9.58 -8.24
N GLY A 109 -5.51 -9.46 -8.95
CA GLY A 109 -6.28 -8.23 -9.06
C GLY A 109 -7.30 -7.98 -7.95
N ALA A 110 -7.60 -8.98 -7.12
CA ALA A 110 -8.70 -8.94 -6.15
C ALA A 110 -8.24 -8.73 -4.70
N VAL A 111 -7.51 -7.64 -4.39
CA VAL A 111 -7.31 -7.23 -2.99
C VAL A 111 -7.38 -5.71 -2.89
N LYS A 112 -8.53 -5.20 -2.46
CA LYS A 112 -8.74 -3.76 -2.20
C LYS A 112 -7.80 -3.31 -1.09
N HIS A 113 -6.95 -2.32 -1.37
CA HIS A 113 -6.23 -1.62 -0.30
C HIS A 113 -7.24 -0.77 0.46
N LEU A 114 -7.52 -1.16 1.72
CA LEU A 114 -8.25 -0.34 2.69
C LEU A 114 -7.35 0.85 3.06
N GLY A 115 -7.34 1.90 2.23
CA GLY A 115 -6.56 3.11 2.51
C GLY A 115 -6.64 4.25 1.49
N GLN A 116 -7.24 4.04 0.32
CA GLN A 116 -7.45 5.16 -0.62
C GLN A 116 -8.73 5.92 -0.29
N ARG A 117 -8.68 6.84 0.68
CA ARG A 117 -9.56 8.01 0.70
C ARG A 117 -8.82 9.21 1.31
N SER A 118 -8.62 10.21 0.43
CA SER A 118 -8.61 11.67 0.63
C SER A 118 -7.97 12.21 1.90
#